data_AF-A0A5N3VYZ2-F1
#
_entry.id   AF-A0A5N3VYZ2-F1
#
_cell.length_a   1.000
_cell.length_b   1.000
_cell.length_c   1.000
_cell.angle_alpha   90.00
_cell.angle_beta   90.00
_cell.angle_gamma   90.00
#
_symmetry.space_group_name_H-M   'P 1'
#
loop_
_entity.id
_entity.type
_entity.pdbx_description
1 polymer ?
#
loop_
_entity_poly.entity_id
_entity_poly.type
_entity_poly.pdbx_seq_one_letter_code
_entity_poly.pdbx_strand_id
1 'polypeptide(L)'
;MDLAGICSSFQSDLDFCPDCGSVLPLPGAQDAVACIRCGFSINVRDFEGKVVKTSVVFNKLRTAMPLSMEEGPEFQGPVVDRRCSRCGHEGMAYHTRQMRSADEGQTVFYTCTNC
;
A
#
# COMPACT_ATOMS: atom_id res chain seq x y z
N MET A 1 26.50 34.91 -19.06
CA MET A 1 25.77 35.30 -17.83
C MET A 1 24.47 34.54 -17.94
N ASP A 2 24.49 33.27 -17.57
CA ASP A 2 23.43 32.34 -17.89
C ASP A 2 22.80 31.89 -16.57
N LEU A 3 21.81 32.66 -16.13
CA LEU A 3 20.85 32.23 -15.12
C LEU A 3 19.97 31.15 -15.76
N ALA A 4 20.43 29.91 -15.75
CA ALA A 4 19.56 28.76 -15.94
C ALA A 4 18.60 28.72 -14.75
N GLY A 5 17.40 29.28 -14.94
CA GLY A 5 16.30 29.14 -13.99
C GLY A 5 16.04 27.66 -13.76
N ILE A 6 16.20 27.24 -12.51
CA ILE A 6 15.94 25.87 -12.08
C ILE A 6 14.43 25.66 -12.20
N CYS A 7 14.00 25.15 -13.35
CA CYS A 7 12.63 24.75 -13.61
C CYS A 7 12.46 23.39 -12.92
N SER A 8 11.77 23.43 -11.77
CA SER A 8 11.26 22.22 -11.11
C SER A 8 10.53 21.35 -12.13
N SER A 9 10.88 20.06 -12.19
CA SER A 9 10.32 19.14 -13.17
C SER A 9 8.86 18.77 -12.86
N PHE A 10 8.43 18.90 -11.60
CA PHE A 10 7.04 18.72 -11.19
C PHE A 10 6.80 19.34 -9.79
N GLN A 11 5.54 19.68 -9.49
CA GLN A 11 5.15 20.19 -8.18
C GLN A 11 5.35 19.12 -7.09
N SER A 12 6.11 19.44 -6.05
CA SER A 12 6.41 18.52 -4.94
C SER A 12 6.28 19.23 -3.58
N ASP A 13 5.99 18.46 -2.53
CA ASP A 13 6.09 18.96 -1.15
C ASP A 13 7.57 19.16 -0.77
N LEU A 14 7.84 20.01 0.23
CA LEU A 14 9.19 20.32 0.72
C LEU A 14 10.02 19.11 1.18
N ASP A 15 9.37 17.97 1.48
CA ASP A 15 10.06 16.72 1.84
C ASP A 15 10.60 15.97 0.62
N PHE A 16 10.24 16.38 -0.60
CA PHE A 16 10.58 15.70 -1.84
C PHE A 16 11.31 16.63 -2.79
N CYS A 17 12.30 16.07 -3.47
CA CYS A 17 13.06 16.80 -4.48
C CYS A 17 12.17 17.11 -5.70
N PRO A 18 12.03 18.38 -6.11
CA PRO A 18 11.24 18.79 -7.27
C PRO A 18 11.80 18.32 -8.62
N ASP A 19 13.08 17.94 -8.66
CA ASP A 19 13.74 17.53 -9.90
C ASP A 19 13.69 16.03 -10.14
N CYS A 20 13.89 15.21 -9.10
CA CYS A 20 14.03 13.75 -9.22
C CYS A 20 13.06 12.93 -8.37
N GLY A 21 12.26 13.55 -7.50
CA GLY A 21 11.21 12.89 -6.71
C GLY A 21 11.72 12.08 -5.54
N SER A 22 13.02 12.12 -5.26
CA SER A 22 13.60 11.47 -4.08
C SER A 22 13.19 12.22 -2.82
N VAL A 23 12.98 11.49 -1.72
CA VAL A 23 12.81 12.07 -0.39
C VAL A 23 14.09 12.81 0.00
N LEU A 24 13.94 14.06 0.42
CA LEU A 24 15.05 14.88 0.91
C LEU A 24 15.42 14.48 2.35
N PRO A 25 16.71 14.52 2.71
CA PRO A 25 17.13 14.24 4.07
C PRO A 25 16.61 15.33 5.02
N LEU A 26 16.46 14.97 6.30
CA LEU A 26 16.05 15.93 7.32
C LEU A 26 17.11 17.04 7.45
N PRO A 27 16.69 18.30 7.70
CA PRO A 27 17.61 19.38 8.01
C PRO A 27 18.53 19.02 9.19
N GLY A 28 19.84 19.17 8.97
CA GLY A 28 20.87 18.98 9.99
C GLY A 28 21.43 20.32 10.51
N ALA A 29 22.71 20.32 10.88
CA ALA A 29 23.42 21.54 11.30
C ALA A 29 23.84 22.46 10.14
N GLN A 30 23.56 22.08 8.89
CA GLN A 30 23.93 22.85 7.69
C GLN A 30 22.79 23.79 7.31
N ASP A 31 23.09 24.88 6.61
CA ASP A 31 22.09 25.85 6.14
C ASP A 31 21.28 25.37 4.92
N ALA A 32 21.64 24.23 4.34
CA ALA A 32 20.97 23.66 3.17
C ALA A 32 20.80 22.15 3.25
N VAL A 33 19.73 21.67 2.64
CA VAL A 33 19.42 20.25 2.43
C VAL A 33 19.65 19.94 0.96
N ALA A 34 20.60 19.05 0.69
CA ALA A 34 20.91 18.59 -0.67
C ALA A 34 20.26 17.22 -0.95
N CYS A 35 19.69 17.08 -2.15
CA CYS A 35 19.20 15.82 -2.65
C CYS A 35 20.37 14.87 -2.94
N ILE A 36 20.34 13.68 -2.32
CA ILE A 36 21.38 12.66 -2.51
C ILE A 36 21.47 12.09 -3.93
N ARG A 37 20.44 12.30 -4.77
CA ARG A 37 20.36 11.72 -6.11
C ARG A 37 20.77 12.69 -7.22
N CYS A 38 20.25 13.91 -7.23
CA CYS A 38 20.51 14.89 -8.28
C CYS A 38 21.29 16.12 -7.82
N GLY A 39 21.54 16.29 -6.52
CA GLY A 39 22.28 17.44 -5.97
C GLY A 39 21.48 18.74 -5.83
N PHE A 40 20.17 18.73 -6.15
CA PHE A 40 19.29 19.87 -5.90
C PHE A 40 19.33 20.29 -4.43
N SER A 41 19.36 21.60 -4.15
CA SER A 41 19.57 22.14 -2.80
C SER A 41 18.44 23.09 -2.40
N ILE A 42 17.89 22.88 -1.21
CA ILE A 42 16.88 23.74 -0.57
C ILE A 42 17.46 24.36 0.69
N ASN A 43 17.07 25.60 1.03
CA ASN A 43 17.53 26.21 2.27
C ASN A 43 16.78 25.63 3.48
N VAL A 44 17.46 25.43 4.61
CA VAL A 44 16.82 24.91 5.83
C VAL A 44 15.69 25.83 6.33
N ARG A 45 15.77 27.13 6.06
CA ARG A 45 14.71 28.09 6.41
C ARG A 45 13.38 27.78 5.74
N ASP A 46 13.39 27.12 4.59
CA ASP A 46 12.16 26.73 3.88
C ASP A 46 11.40 25.63 4.64
N PHE A 47 12.07 24.90 5.55
CA PHE A 47 11.46 23.92 6.44
C PHE A 47 10.87 24.52 7.72
N GLU A 48 11.12 25.81 8.00
CA GLU A 48 10.60 26.48 9.18
C GLU A 48 9.06 26.61 9.13
N GLY A 49 8.40 26.44 10.27
CA GLY A 49 6.95 26.59 10.38
C GLY A 49 6.13 25.41 9.84
N LYS A 50 6.77 24.32 9.38
CA LYS A 50 6.06 23.11 8.98
C LYS A 50 5.52 22.36 10.21
N VAL A 51 4.19 22.32 10.35
CA VAL A 51 3.50 21.65 11.46
C VAL A 51 2.82 20.38 10.97
N VAL A 52 3.24 19.23 11.48
CA VAL A 52 2.56 17.94 11.25
C VAL A 52 1.54 17.70 12.36
N LYS A 53 0.25 17.76 12.03
CA LYS A 53 -0.84 17.42 12.96
C LYS A 53 -1.25 15.98 12.76
N THR A 54 -1.01 15.14 13.77
CA THR A 54 -1.47 13.74 13.77
C THR A 54 -2.60 13.59 14.78
N SER A 55 -3.75 13.05 14.34
CA SER A 55 -4.85 12.67 15.24
C SER A 55 -5.06 11.17 15.18
N VAL A 56 -5.21 10.54 16.34
CA VAL A 56 -5.54 9.12 16.47
C VAL A 56 -6.98 9.02 16.95
N VAL A 57 -7.87 8.52 16.10
CA VAL A 57 -9.25 8.23 16.48
C VAL A 57 -9.33 6.77 16.89
N PHE A 58 -9.43 6.52 18.19
CA PHE A 58 -9.72 5.18 18.67
C PHE A 58 -11.16 4.84 18.33
N ASN A 59 -11.38 3.72 17.62
CA ASN A 59 -12.73 3.19 17.49
C ASN A 59 -13.25 2.90 18.89
N LYS A 60 -14.39 3.50 19.25
CA LYS A 60 -15.14 3.05 20.42
C LYS A 60 -15.45 1.59 20.17
N LEU A 61 -15.25 0.76 21.20
CA LEU A 61 -15.68 -0.62 21.24
C LEU A 61 -17.22 -0.59 21.18
N ARG A 62 -17.77 -0.35 19.99
CA ARG A 62 -19.16 -0.66 19.69
C ARG A 62 -19.25 -2.11 20.05
N THR A 63 -20.05 -2.41 21.07
CA THR A 63 -20.54 -3.73 21.41
C THR A 63 -20.61 -4.51 20.10
N ALA A 64 -19.62 -5.37 19.90
CA ALA A 64 -19.69 -6.36 18.85
C ALA A 64 -20.82 -7.26 19.33
N MET A 65 -22.05 -6.84 19.01
CA MET A 65 -23.13 -7.78 18.79
C MET A 65 -22.47 -8.87 17.96
N PRO A 66 -22.37 -10.12 18.47
CA PRO A 66 -21.99 -11.20 17.60
C PRO A 66 -23.01 -11.11 16.48
N LEU A 67 -22.56 -10.69 15.29
CA LEU A 67 -23.31 -10.96 14.08
C LEU A 67 -23.52 -12.45 14.19
N SER A 68 -24.77 -12.85 14.43
CA SER A 68 -25.18 -14.23 14.31
C SER A 68 -24.53 -14.67 13.02
N MET A 69 -23.55 -15.55 13.15
CA MET A 69 -22.97 -16.21 12.01
C MET A 69 -24.11 -17.12 11.59
N GLU A 70 -25.05 -16.55 10.84
CA GLU A 70 -26.04 -17.30 10.11
C GLU A 70 -25.17 -18.20 9.24
N GLU A 71 -25.07 -19.47 9.65
CA GLU A 71 -24.47 -20.57 8.90
C GLU A 71 -25.36 -20.81 7.67
N GLY A 72 -25.55 -19.77 6.85
CA GLY A 72 -25.99 -19.93 5.48
C GLY A 72 -24.94 -20.77 4.78
N PRO A 73 -25.34 -21.61 3.81
CA PRO A 73 -24.40 -22.45 3.10
C PRO A 73 -23.29 -21.55 2.57
N GLU A 74 -22.08 -21.74 3.11
CA GLU A 74 -20.87 -21.06 2.66
C GLU A 74 -20.88 -21.19 1.14
N PHE A 75 -21.02 -20.09 0.41
CA PHE A 75 -21.12 -20.18 -1.04
C PHE A 75 -19.76 -20.66 -1.55
N GLN A 76 -19.58 -21.96 -1.69
CA GLN A 76 -18.26 -22.59 -1.92
C GLN A 76 -17.70 -22.23 -3.31
N GLY A 77 -18.49 -21.54 -4.15
CA GLY A 77 -18.13 -21.17 -5.51
C GLY A 77 -18.41 -22.31 -6.49
N PRO A 78 -18.09 -22.13 -7.78
CA PRO A 78 -18.19 -23.20 -8.78
C PRO A 78 -17.30 -24.40 -8.42
N VAL A 79 -17.76 -25.61 -8.75
CA VAL A 79 -17.05 -26.87 -8.51
C VAL A 79 -16.31 -27.29 -9.78
N VAL A 80 -15.10 -27.82 -9.60
CA VAL A 80 -14.26 -28.36 -10.69
C VAL A 80 -13.78 -29.77 -10.36
N ASP A 81 -13.55 -30.57 -11.40
CA ASP A 81 -13.03 -31.94 -11.34
C ASP A 81 -11.56 -31.95 -10.89
N ARG A 82 -11.36 -31.79 -9.59
CA ARG A 82 -10.07 -31.90 -8.91
C ARG A 82 -10.20 -32.83 -7.71
N ARG A 83 -9.21 -33.70 -7.53
CA ARG A 83 -9.17 -34.63 -6.40
C ARG A 83 -8.57 -33.97 -5.16
N CYS A 84 -9.27 -34.05 -4.03
CA CYS A 84 -8.78 -33.57 -2.75
C CYS A 84 -7.56 -34.39 -2.30
N SER A 85 -6.45 -33.71 -1.97
CA SER A 85 -5.22 -34.36 -1.48
C SER A 85 -5.37 -34.99 -0.08
N ARG A 86 -6.38 -34.58 0.69
CA ARG A 86 -6.62 -35.06 2.06
C ARG A 86 -7.50 -36.30 2.12
N CYS A 87 -8.68 -36.26 1.49
CA CYS A 87 -9.67 -37.36 1.57
C CYS A 87 -9.84 -38.12 0.26
N GLY A 88 -9.28 -37.63 -0.86
CA GLY A 88 -9.37 -38.29 -2.16
C GLY A 88 -10.69 -38.13 -2.90
N HIS A 89 -11.64 -37.34 -2.39
CA HIS A 89 -12.91 -37.01 -3.07
C HIS A 89 -12.67 -36.21 -4.35
N GLU A 90 -13.47 -36.46 -5.39
CA GLU A 90 -13.47 -35.68 -6.63
C GLU A 90 -14.53 -34.57 -6.57
N GLY A 91 -14.16 -33.39 -7.02
CA GLY A 91 -15.00 -32.19 -6.92
C GLY A 91 -14.49 -31.29 -5.81
N MET A 92 -13.86 -30.18 -6.21
CA MET A 92 -13.46 -29.13 -5.30
C MET A 92 -14.06 -27.81 -5.76
N ALA A 93 -14.60 -27.05 -4.82
CA ALA A 93 -15.10 -25.72 -5.11
C ALA A 93 -13.92 -24.75 -5.17
N TYR A 94 -13.97 -23.77 -6.07
CA TYR A 94 -12.88 -22.81 -6.21
C TYR A 94 -13.35 -21.36 -6.21
N HIS A 95 -12.48 -20.50 -5.71
CA HIS A 95 -12.61 -19.06 -5.85
C HIS A 95 -11.24 -18.45 -6.17
N THR A 96 -11.24 -17.28 -6.78
CA THR A 96 -10.01 -16.65 -7.26
C THR A 96 -9.82 -15.28 -6.62
N ARG A 97 -8.58 -14.95 -6.26
CA ARG A 97 -8.24 -13.65 -5.64
C ARG A 97 -6.88 -13.16 -6.12
N GLN A 98 -6.79 -11.88 -6.47
CA GLN A 98 -5.51 -11.26 -6.81
C GLN A 98 -4.72 -11.02 -5.53
N MET A 99 -3.54 -11.65 -5.42
CA MET A 99 -2.67 -11.51 -4.26
C MET A 99 -1.47 -10.58 -4.51
N ARG A 100 -1.15 -10.31 -5.78
CA ARG A 100 0.07 -9.62 -6.21
C ARG A 100 -0.23 -8.60 -7.31
N SER A 101 0.82 -8.00 -7.86
CA SER A 101 0.77 -7.06 -8.98
C SER A 101 0.04 -7.64 -10.19
N ALA A 102 -0.47 -6.77 -11.07
CA ALA A 102 -1.31 -7.17 -12.22
C ALA A 102 -0.55 -7.91 -13.33
N ASP A 103 0.79 -7.97 -13.27
CA ASP A 103 1.62 -8.77 -14.17
C ASP A 103 1.59 -10.26 -13.83
N GLU A 104 1.19 -10.62 -12.60
CA GLU A 104 1.02 -11.99 -12.16
C GLU A 104 -0.44 -12.45 -12.29
N GLY A 105 -0.62 -13.73 -12.64
CA GLY A 105 -1.93 -14.36 -12.74
C GLY A 105 -2.67 -14.45 -11.38
N GLN A 106 -3.98 -14.60 -11.44
CA GLN A 106 -4.81 -14.67 -10.24
C GLN A 106 -4.56 -15.97 -9.45
N THR A 107 -4.50 -15.87 -8.12
CA THR A 107 -4.39 -17.05 -7.26
C THR A 107 -5.75 -17.76 -7.17
N VAL A 108 -5.76 -19.07 -7.38
CA VAL A 108 -6.94 -19.92 -7.25
C VAL A 108 -6.89 -20.68 -5.92
N PHE A 109 -7.93 -20.54 -5.12
CA PHE A 109 -8.12 -21.24 -3.86
C PHE A 109 -9.12 -22.37 -4.06
N TYR A 110 -8.81 -23.54 -3.52
CA TYR A 110 -9.65 -24.73 -3.64
C TYR A 110 -10.09 -25.20 -2.26
N THR A 111 -11.39 -25.40 -2.11
CA THR A 111 -12.02 -25.94 -0.91
C THR A 111 -12.63 -27.31 -1.23
N CYS A 112 -12.34 -28.30 -0.41
CA CYS A 112 -12.96 -29.61 -0.56
C CYS A 112 -14.44 -29.51 -0.19
N THR A 113 -15.32 -30.03 -1.04
CA THR A 113 -16.77 -30.06 -0.76
C THR A 113 -17.15 -31.07 0.32
N ASN A 114 -16.23 -31.95 0.72
CA ASN A 114 -16.49 -33.09 1.60
C ASN A 114 -15.77 -33.05 2.96
N CYS A 115 -14.68 -32.28 3.14
CA CYS A 115 -13.88 -32.33 4.38
C CYS A 115 -13.09 -31.05 4.71
#